data_AF-A0A972BMR2-F1
#
_entry.id   AF-A0A972BMR2-F1
#
_cell.length_a   1.000
_cell.length_b   1.000
_cell.length_c   1.000
_cell.angle_alpha   90.00
_cell.angle_beta   90.00
_cell.angle_gamma   90.00
#
_symmetry.space_group_name_H-M   'P 1'
#
loop_
_entity.id
_entity.type
_entity.pdbx_description
1 polymer ?
#
loop_
_entity_poly.entity_id
_entity_poly.type
_entity_poly.pdbx_seq_one_letter_code
_entity_poly.pdbx_strand_id
1 'polypeptide(L)'
;MHFILLLIGLADMLWMRIPDELNGLLILIFLFKDPWGLPRAMAAFLFFSALYYLSFYLYSKEAFGYGDVKFFSVLFVGLRDYHLEFVFLSFLSAGVFSLFLLLLGRDKDVSFPLAPFMILSFLYYYK
;
A
#
# COMPACT_ATOMS: atom_id res chain seq x y z
N MET A 1 -16.46 -0.15 -1.49
CA MET A 1 -15.03 -0.55 -1.33
C MET A 1 -14.29 -0.52 -2.67
N HIS A 2 -14.62 -1.36 -3.66
CA HIS A 2 -13.94 -1.39 -4.97
C HIS A 2 -13.80 -0.02 -5.65
N PHE A 3 -14.87 0.79 -5.67
CA PHE A 3 -14.83 2.14 -6.21
C PHE A 3 -13.84 3.06 -5.47
N ILE A 4 -13.76 2.97 -4.14
CA ILE A 4 -12.82 3.75 -3.33
C ILE A 4 -11.38 3.32 -3.60
N LEU A 5 -11.13 2.02 -3.70
CA LEU A 5 -9.82 1.49 -4.08
C LEU A 5 -9.40 2.01 -5.46
N LEU A 6 -10.32 2.03 -6.42
CA LEU A 6 -10.05 2.57 -7.76
C LEU A 6 -9.72 4.07 -7.72
N LEU A 7 -10.45 4.86 -6.93
CA LEU A 7 -10.13 6.28 -6.74
C LEU A 7 -8.76 6.50 -6.09
N ILE A 8 -8.39 5.69 -5.08
CA ILE A 8 -7.06 5.73 -4.46
C ILE A 8 -5.98 5.40 -5.49
N GLY A 9 -6.15 4.33 -6.27
CA GLY A 9 -5.20 3.94 -7.31
C GLY A 9 -5.02 5.02 -8.37
N LEU A 10 -6.12 5.62 -8.84
CA LEU A 10 -6.07 6.75 -9.78
C LEU A 10 -5.39 7.98 -9.18
N ALA A 11 -5.70 8.31 -7.93
CA ALA A 11 -5.07 9.44 -7.24
C ALA A 11 -3.55 9.25 -7.10
N ASP A 12 -3.11 8.04 -6.74
CA ASP A 12 -1.69 7.71 -6.63
C ASP A 12 -1.00 7.78 -8.01
N MET A 13 -1.64 7.26 -9.06
CA MET A 13 -1.09 7.34 -10.43
C MET A 13 -0.99 8.76 -10.98
N LEU A 14 -1.94 9.64 -10.66
CA LEU A 14 -1.99 11.00 -11.19
C LEU A 14 -1.18 12.00 -10.37
N TRP A 15 -1.19 11.85 -9.04
CA TRP A 15 -0.65 12.84 -8.12
C TRP A 15 0.42 12.30 -7.17
N MET A 16 0.80 11.01 -7.28
CA MET A 16 1.77 10.36 -6.39
C MET A 16 1.40 10.52 -4.91
N ARG A 17 0.09 10.53 -4.64
CA ARG A 17 -0.46 10.78 -3.31
C ARG A 17 -1.74 9.99 -3.11
N ILE A 18 -1.82 9.34 -1.95
CA ILE A 18 -3.03 8.70 -1.45
C ILE A 18 -3.80 9.71 -0.58
N PRO A 19 -5.05 10.09 -0.93
CA PRO A 19 -5.85 11.02 -0.14
C PRO A 19 -6.25 10.43 1.23
N ASP A 20 -6.09 11.23 2.28
CA ASP A 20 -6.34 10.78 3.65
C ASP A 20 -7.84 10.54 3.90
N GLU A 21 -8.70 11.28 3.22
CA GLU A 21 -10.15 11.15 3.28
C GLU A 21 -10.60 9.80 2.71
N LEU A 22 -9.97 9.34 1.63
CA LEU A 22 -10.28 8.05 1.01
C LEU A 22 -9.79 6.89 1.88
N ASN A 23 -8.60 7.01 2.48
CA ASN A 23 -8.10 6.06 3.47
C ASN A 23 -9.02 5.97 4.70
N GLY A 24 -9.45 7.13 5.22
CA GLY A 24 -10.38 7.22 6.35
C GLY A 24 -11.73 6.59 6.05
N LEU A 25 -12.29 6.83 4.86
CA LEU A 25 -13.54 6.18 4.46
C LEU A 25 -13.37 4.66 4.33
N LEU A 26 -12.23 4.22 3.78
CA LEU A 26 -11.96 2.80 3.56
C LEU A 26 -11.81 2.04 4.89
N ILE A 27 -11.09 2.58 5.87
CA ILE A 27 -10.95 1.94 7.19
C ILE A 27 -12.29 1.85 7.92
N LEU A 28 -13.14 2.88 7.81
CA LEU A 28 -14.50 2.83 8.39
C LEU A 28 -15.34 1.71 7.78
N ILE A 29 -15.26 1.52 6.46
CA ILE A 29 -15.97 0.43 5.77
C ILE A 29 -15.46 -0.94 6.24
N PHE A 30 -14.15 -1.11 6.41
CA PHE A 30 -13.60 -2.38 6.89
C PHE A 30 -13.97 -2.65 8.35
N LEU A 31 -13.85 -1.65 9.22
CA LEU A 31 -14.19 -1.80 10.65
C LEU A 31 -15.67 -2.04 10.88
N PHE A 32 -16.55 -1.53 10.01
CA PHE A 32 -17.97 -1.86 10.07
C PHE A 32 -18.24 -3.35 9.81
N LYS A 33 -17.40 -4.00 8.99
CA LYS A 33 -17.51 -5.44 8.70
C LYS A 33 -16.76 -6.31 9.71
N ASP A 34 -15.60 -5.85 10.17
CA ASP A 34 -14.74 -6.57 11.11
C ASP A 34 -14.09 -5.59 12.10
N PRO A 35 -14.77 -5.27 13.22
CA PRO A 35 -14.23 -4.39 14.25
C PRO A 35 -12.91 -4.90 14.85
N TRP A 36 -12.72 -6.23 14.86
CA TRP A 36 -11.49 -6.87 15.32
C TRP A 36 -10.32 -6.76 14.33
N GLY A 37 -10.53 -6.11 13.19
CA GLY A 37 -9.45 -5.73 12.28
C GLY A 37 -8.61 -4.54 12.75
N LEU A 38 -9.08 -3.76 13.74
CA LEU A 38 -8.33 -2.60 14.24
C LEU A 38 -6.94 -2.96 14.81
N PRO A 39 -6.78 -3.98 15.67
CA PRO A 39 -5.46 -4.40 16.12
C PRO A 39 -4.53 -4.83 14.97
N ARG A 40 -5.06 -5.46 13.92
CA ARG A 40 -4.28 -5.83 12.73
C ARG A 40 -3.79 -4.60 11.97
N ALA A 41 -4.66 -3.60 11.78
CA ALA A 41 -4.28 -2.30 11.23
C ALA A 41 -3.18 -1.64 12.05
N MET A 42 -3.31 -1.60 13.37
CA MET A 42 -2.33 -0.97 14.25
C MET A 42 -0.98 -1.69 14.18
N ALA A 43 -0.97 -3.02 14.22
CA ALA A 43 0.24 -3.81 14.08
C ALA A 43 0.92 -3.57 12.73
N ALA A 44 0.15 -3.56 11.64
CA ALA A 44 0.65 -3.26 10.31
C ALA A 44 1.21 -1.83 10.23
N PHE A 45 0.49 -0.84 10.77
CA PHE A 45 0.94 0.55 10.80
C PHE A 45 2.26 0.71 11.53
N LEU A 46 2.41 0.09 12.71
CA LEU A 46 3.65 0.13 13.49
C LEU A 46 4.79 -0.54 12.72
N PHE A 47 4.55 -1.70 12.13
CA PHE A 47 5.54 -2.43 11.34
C PHE A 47 6.02 -1.62 10.12
N PHE A 48 5.10 -1.13 9.29
CA PHE A 48 5.48 -0.36 8.09
C PHE A 48 6.05 1.02 8.44
N SER A 49 5.60 1.65 9.54
CA SER A 49 6.23 2.88 10.03
C SER A 49 7.67 2.63 10.49
N ALA A 50 7.92 1.52 11.19
CA ALA A 50 9.28 1.15 11.59
C ALA A 50 10.18 0.94 10.37
N LEU A 51 9.69 0.24 9.33
CA LEU A 51 10.42 0.08 8.07
C LEU A 51 10.67 1.41 7.35
N TYR A 52 9.67 2.30 7.32
CA TYR A 52 9.80 3.63 6.74
C TYR A 52 10.91 4.42 7.44
N TYR A 53 10.87 4.54 8.76
CA TYR A 53 11.89 5.28 9.52
C TYR A 53 13.27 4.63 9.45
N LEU A 54 13.32 3.29 9.44
CA LEU A 54 14.58 2.57 9.26
C LEU A 54 15.20 2.86 7.89
N SER A 55 14.39 2.88 6.83
CA SER A 55 14.87 3.21 5.48
C SER A 55 15.39 4.65 5.41
N PHE A 56 14.66 5.59 6.01
CA PHE A 56 15.06 6.98 6.09
C PHE A 56 16.38 7.14 6.86
N TYR A 57 16.52 6.44 7.98
CA TYR A 57 17.74 6.47 8.78
C TYR A 57 18.95 5.89 8.04
N LEU A 58 18.79 4.75 7.36
CA LEU A 58 19.88 4.05 6.69
C LEU A 58 20.31 4.71 5.37
N TYR A 59 19.36 5.23 4.60
CA TYR A 59 19.61 5.70 3.23
C TYR A 59 19.44 7.21 3.06
N SER A 60 19.04 7.94 4.12
CA SER A 60 18.65 9.35 4.06
C SER A 60 17.58 9.65 2.99
N LYS A 61 16.82 8.60 2.62
CA LYS A 61 15.78 8.61 1.58
C LYS A 61 14.67 7.65 2.01
N GLU A 62 13.44 7.99 1.66
CA GLU A 62 12.28 7.14 1.89
C GLU A 62 12.29 5.98 0.89
N ALA A 63 12.14 4.73 1.36
CA ALA A 63 12.02 3.57 0.48
C ALA A 63 10.64 3.49 -0.22
N PHE A 64 9.60 4.01 0.44
CA PHE A 64 8.23 4.11 -0.04
C PHE A 64 7.54 5.27 0.69
N GLY A 65 6.46 5.80 0.12
CA GLY A 65 5.83 6.99 0.66
C GLY A 65 5.12 6.73 1.98
N TYR A 66 5.03 7.74 2.86
CA TYR A 66 4.23 7.62 4.08
C TYR A 66 2.73 7.42 3.81
N GLY A 67 2.26 7.85 2.62
CA GLY A 67 0.91 7.50 2.13
C GLY A 67 0.72 5.98 2.01
N ASP A 68 1.74 5.27 1.49
CA ASP A 68 1.73 3.82 1.33
C ASP A 68 1.70 3.11 2.68
N VAL A 69 2.43 3.61 3.68
CA VAL A 69 2.38 3.10 5.07
C VAL A 69 0.94 3.09 5.60
N LYS A 70 0.26 4.23 5.46
CA LYS A 70 -1.13 4.39 5.91
C LYS A 70 -2.09 3.51 5.12
N PHE A 71 -1.88 3.38 3.81
CA PHE A 71 -2.77 2.57 3.00
C PHE A 71 -2.60 1.07 3.26
N PHE A 72 -1.36 0.60 3.39
CA PHE A 72 -1.05 -0.77 3.81
C PHE A 72 -1.77 -1.13 5.11
N SER A 73 -1.69 -0.28 6.13
CA SER A 73 -2.34 -0.57 7.41
C SER A 73 -3.85 -0.65 7.32
N VAL A 74 -4.48 0.20 6.49
CA VAL A 74 -5.93 0.14 6.23
C VAL A 74 -6.33 -1.17 5.54
N LEU A 75 -5.57 -1.61 4.53
CA LEU A 75 -5.86 -2.86 3.82
C LEU A 75 -5.75 -4.09 4.73
N PHE A 76 -4.87 -4.06 5.73
CA PHE A 76 -4.73 -5.15 6.72
C PHE A 76 -5.97 -5.35 7.60
N VAL A 77 -6.86 -4.35 7.73
CA VAL A 77 -8.17 -4.55 8.39
C VAL A 77 -9.03 -5.54 7.60
N GLY A 78 -9.03 -5.40 6.28
CA GLY A 78 -9.79 -6.24 5.37
C GLY A 78 -9.22 -7.66 5.18
N LEU A 79 -7.93 -7.87 5.49
CA LEU A 79 -7.28 -9.17 5.38
C LEU A 79 -7.38 -9.95 6.70
N ARG A 80 -7.61 -11.27 6.59
CA ARG A 80 -7.64 -12.20 7.74
C ARG A 80 -6.49 -13.19 7.75
N ASP A 81 -6.30 -13.93 6.66
CA ASP A 81 -5.44 -15.11 6.67
C ASP A 81 -4.24 -15.04 5.69
N TYR A 82 -4.09 -13.96 4.91
CA TYR A 82 -3.11 -13.86 3.81
C TYR A 82 -2.23 -12.62 3.86
N HIS A 83 -1.81 -12.22 5.06
CA HIS A 83 -1.05 -10.98 5.25
C HIS A 83 0.30 -10.98 4.56
N LEU A 84 1.06 -12.08 4.67
CA LEU A 84 2.41 -12.17 4.11
C LEU A 84 2.36 -12.32 2.59
N GLU A 85 1.44 -13.12 2.09
CA GLU A 85 1.23 -13.37 0.67
C GLU A 85 0.75 -12.10 -0.05
N PHE A 86 -0.11 -11.32 0.61
CA PHE A 86 -0.51 -9.99 0.14
C PHE A 86 0.68 -9.04 0.00
N VAL A 87 1.51 -8.93 1.04
CA VAL A 87 2.70 -8.07 1.02
C VAL A 87 3.66 -8.54 -0.07
N PHE A 88 3.95 -9.84 -0.12
CA PHE A 88 4.83 -10.43 -1.12
C PHE A 88 4.34 -10.15 -2.54
N LEU A 89 3.06 -10.37 -2.84
CA LEU A 89 2.51 -10.13 -4.18
C LEU A 89 2.51 -8.64 -4.55
N SER A 90 2.29 -7.75 -3.58
CA SER A 90 2.34 -6.29 -3.79
C SER A 90 3.74 -5.84 -4.20
N PHE A 91 4.77 -6.27 -3.45
CA PHE A 91 6.16 -5.92 -3.77
C PHE A 91 6.69 -6.66 -5.00
N LEU A 92 6.29 -7.91 -5.23
CA LEU A 92 6.69 -8.68 -6.41
C LEU A 92 6.16 -8.01 -7.69
N SER A 93 4.88 -7.66 -7.73
CA SER A 93 4.28 -7.01 -8.89
C SER A 93 4.87 -5.62 -9.15
N ALA A 94 5.09 -4.82 -8.10
CA ALA A 94 5.81 -3.55 -8.20
C ALA A 94 7.26 -3.72 -8.68
N GLY A 95 7.96 -4.76 -8.21
CA GLY A 95 9.34 -5.07 -8.63
C GLY A 95 9.44 -5.54 -10.09
N VAL A 96 8.49 -6.36 -10.56
CA VAL A 96 8.42 -6.73 -11.98
C VAL A 96 8.17 -5.50 -12.84
N PHE A 97 7.28 -4.60 -12.39
CA PHE A 97 7.03 -3.35 -13.10
C PHE A 97 8.24 -2.41 -13.12
N SER A 98 8.98 -2.31 -12.01
CA SER A 98 10.19 -1.48 -11.96
C SER A 98 11.28 -2.01 -12.89
N LEU A 99 11.46 -3.33 -12.99
CA LEU A 99 12.35 -3.95 -13.97
C LEU A 99 11.92 -3.62 -15.40
N PHE A 100 10.62 -3.68 -15.70
CA PHE A 100 10.10 -3.29 -17.00
C PHE A 100 10.39 -1.81 -17.33
N LEU A 101 10.22 -0.91 -16.37
CA LEU A 101 10.57 0.51 -16.54
C LEU A 101 12.08 0.73 -16.78
N LEU A 102 12.95 -0.03 -16.10
CA LEU A 102 14.39 0.02 -16.34
C LEU A 102 14.75 -0.45 -17.76
N LEU A 103 14.10 -1.51 -18.27
CA LEU A 103 14.29 -1.96 -19.65
C LEU A 103 13.84 -0.93 -20.70
N LEU A 104 12.87 -0.08 -20.35
CA LEU A 104 12.45 1.07 -21.17
C LEU A 104 13.38 2.29 -21.07
N GLY A 105 14.47 2.18 -20.31
CA GLY A 105 15.45 3.26 -20.13
C GLY A 105 14.97 4.37 -19.19
N ARG A 106 13.96 4.11 -18.35
CA ARG A 106 13.54 5.06 -17.32
C ARG A 106 14.62 5.18 -16.25
N ASP A 107 14.84 6.39 -15.77
CA ASP A 107 15.78 6.66 -14.68
C ASP A 107 15.35 5.93 -13.40
N LYS A 108 16.33 5.31 -12.73
CA LYS A 108 16.18 4.55 -11.48
C LYS A 108 15.80 5.44 -10.29
N ASP A 109 16.10 6.73 -10.37
CA ASP A 109 15.83 7.69 -9.29
C ASP A 109 14.39 8.26 -9.36
N VAL A 110 13.62 7.92 -10.40
CA VAL A 110 12.23 8.36 -10.55
C VAL A 110 11.30 7.43 -9.78
N SER A 111 10.59 8.01 -8.81
CA SER A 111 9.55 7.29 -8.06
C SER A 111 8.36 6.89 -8.94
N PHE A 112 7.66 5.84 -8.51
CA PHE A 112 6.45 5.34 -9.17
C PHE A 112 5.39 4.95 -8.13
N PRO A 113 4.10 4.96 -8.49
CA PRO A 113 3.01 4.73 -7.54
C PRO A 113 2.96 3.27 -7.10
N LEU A 114 2.93 3.01 -5.78
CA LEU A 114 2.87 1.66 -5.22
C LEU A 114 1.42 1.19 -5.00
N ALA A 115 0.47 2.11 -4.79
CA ALA A 115 -0.91 1.78 -4.45
C ALA A 115 -1.63 0.89 -5.47
N PRO A 116 -1.45 1.05 -6.79
CA PRO A 116 -2.08 0.15 -7.77
C PRO A 116 -1.70 -1.33 -7.54
N PHE A 117 -0.45 -1.62 -7.19
CA PHE A 117 0.04 -2.97 -6.94
C PHE A 117 -0.51 -3.57 -5.64
N MET A 118 -0.62 -2.73 -4.60
CA MET A 118 -1.30 -3.08 -3.36
C MET A 118 -2.77 -3.40 -3.61
N ILE A 119 -3.49 -2.56 -4.37
CA ILE A 119 -4.90 -2.78 -4.67
C ILE A 119 -5.11 -4.10 -5.41
N LEU A 120 -4.32 -4.38 -6.44
CA LEU A 120 -4.42 -5.63 -7.20
C LEU A 120 -4.20 -6.85 -6.31
N SER A 121 -3.18 -6.80 -5.47
CA SER A 121 -2.86 -7.88 -4.54
C SER A 121 -3.94 -8.05 -3.47
N PHE A 122 -4.49 -6.94 -2.97
CA PHE A 122 -5.59 -6.95 -2.02
C PHE A 122 -6.84 -7.58 -2.63
N LEU A 123 -7.23 -7.17 -3.84
CA LEU A 123 -8.41 -7.71 -4.54
C LEU A 123 -8.28 -9.22 -4.86
N TYR A 124 -7.05 -9.72 -5.00
CA TYR A 124 -6.82 -11.15 -5.21
C TYR A 124 -7.12 -11.98 -3.95
N TYR A 125 -6.72 -11.50 -2.77
CA TYR A 125 -6.91 -12.19 -1.49
C TYR A 125 -8.21 -11.84 -0.77
N TYR A 126 -8.77 -10.66 -1.04
CA TYR A 126 -10.04 -10.20 -0.49
C TYR A 126 -11.19 -10.75 -1.33
N LYS A 127 -11.65 -11.94 -0.96
CA LYS A 127 -12.84 -12.60 -1.54
C LYS A 127 -14.08 -12.37 -0.67
#